data_AF-A0A4Y2R488-F1
#
_entry.id   AF-A0A4Y2R488-F1
#
_cell.length_a   1.000
_cell.length_b   1.000
_cell.length_c   1.000
_cell.angle_alpha   90.00
_cell.angle_beta   90.00
_cell.angle_gamma   90.00
#
_symmetry.space_group_name_H-M   'P 1'
#
loop_
_entity.id
_entity.type
_entity.pdbx_description
1 polymer ?
#
loop_
_entity_poly.entity_id
_entity_poly.type
_entity_poly.pdbx_seq_one_letter_code
_entity_poly.pdbx_strand_id
1 'polypeptide(L)'
;TKEDLKALAADIGIEVTDDMTFLNIKDLIIKNASYDANFCKSRLTFIISERKSEETLQRDELEKERSFELEKPKIQAEQSSVGSIKSSEEICLRFDLQRMLPQFEKDGDMTLYLTLCERQFKILKVPPDLWVTYLISSLPAEIGRLLAREPDTKIHDFEYVKTVLLQRFKMNAEKYRILFSQRKKVPESTWKDFAFVLQTYFQSWLDELEIKTLEEACKRIF
;
A
#
# COMPACT_ATOMS: atom_id res chain seq x y z
N THR A 1 0.17 48.99 34.67
CA THR A 1 1.53 49.15 34.08
C THR A 1 1.74 50.63 33.79
N LYS A 2 2.95 51.06 33.37
CA LYS A 2 3.17 52.44 32.91
C LYS A 2 2.25 52.77 31.72
N GLU A 3 2.08 51.83 30.81
CA GLU A 3 1.15 51.89 29.67
C GLU A 3 -0.31 52.08 30.11
N ASP A 4 -0.78 51.31 31.10
CA ASP A 4 -2.17 51.42 31.59
C ASP A 4 -2.47 52.83 32.17
N LEU A 5 -1.48 53.47 32.82
CA LEU A 5 -1.63 54.84 33.32
C LEU A 5 -1.55 55.90 32.22
N LYS A 6 -0.77 55.67 31.16
CA LYS A 6 -0.74 56.55 29.98
C LYS A 6 -2.09 56.52 29.25
N ALA A 7 -2.67 55.34 29.06
CA ALA A 7 -4.00 55.18 28.46
C ALA A 7 -5.06 55.93 29.29
N LEU A 8 -5.04 55.75 30.61
CA LEU A 8 -5.92 56.48 31.51
C LEU A 8 -5.71 58.01 31.45
N ALA A 9 -4.46 58.46 31.36
CA ALA A 9 -4.13 59.88 31.25
C ALA A 9 -4.66 60.48 29.93
N ALA A 10 -4.49 59.77 28.82
CA ALA A 10 -5.02 60.18 27.51
C ALA A 10 -6.55 60.30 27.53
N ASP A 11 -7.25 59.38 28.19
CA ASP A 11 -8.72 59.43 28.33
C ASP A 11 -9.22 60.64 29.13
N ILE A 12 -8.40 61.15 30.05
CA ILE A 12 -8.69 62.32 30.89
C ILE A 12 -8.17 63.62 30.23
N GLY A 13 -7.55 63.51 29.04
CA GLY A 13 -7.01 64.65 28.29
C GLY A 13 -5.67 65.16 28.81
N ILE A 14 -4.90 64.33 29.50
CA ILE A 14 -3.55 64.64 29.99
C ILE A 14 -2.53 64.08 28.99
N GLU A 15 -1.75 64.97 28.39
CA GLU A 15 -0.60 64.57 27.59
C GLU A 15 0.51 64.04 28.50
N VAL A 16 0.85 62.76 28.32
CA VAL A 16 1.94 62.09 29.03
C VAL A 16 3.03 61.77 28.03
N THR A 17 4.24 62.22 28.33
CA THR A 17 5.42 61.93 27.51
C THR A 17 6.08 60.60 27.95
N ASP A 18 6.76 59.94 27.02
CA ASP A 18 7.33 58.59 27.23
C ASP A 18 8.44 58.53 28.29
N ASP A 19 9.06 59.67 28.61
CA ASP A 19 10.10 59.84 29.62
C ASP A 19 9.57 59.95 31.06
N MET A 20 8.27 60.24 31.24
CA MET A 20 7.68 60.36 32.57
C MET A 20 7.71 59.04 33.34
N THR A 21 8.05 59.07 34.63
CA THR A 21 8.00 57.88 35.49
C THR A 21 6.55 57.54 35.85
N PHE A 22 6.30 56.28 36.20
CA PHE A 22 4.97 55.82 36.65
C PHE A 22 4.39 56.71 37.77
N LEU A 23 5.25 57.14 38.71
CA LEU A 23 4.87 58.01 39.82
C LEU A 23 4.49 59.42 39.35
N ASN A 24 5.27 60.00 38.43
CA ASN A 24 4.97 61.33 37.87
C ASN A 24 3.63 61.35 37.12
N ILE A 25 3.34 60.29 36.36
CA ILE A 25 2.08 60.14 35.62
C ILE A 25 0.90 60.03 36.59
N LYS A 26 1.05 59.20 37.62
CA LYS A 26 0.04 59.04 38.67
C LYS A 26 -0.26 60.37 39.37
N ASP A 27 0.78 61.12 39.72
CA ASP A 27 0.64 62.40 40.40
C ASP A 27 -0.04 63.45 39.52
N LEU A 28 0.24 63.46 38.20
CA LEU A 28 -0.43 64.34 37.23
C LEU A 28 -1.93 64.03 37.12
N ILE A 29 -2.30 62.75 37.08
CA ILE A 29 -3.70 62.32 37.04
C ILE A 29 -4.45 62.75 38.31
N ILE A 30 -3.85 62.56 39.49
CA ILE A 30 -4.48 62.89 40.78
C ILE A 30 -4.62 64.40 40.98
N LYS A 31 -3.66 65.19 40.49
CA LYS A 31 -3.68 66.66 40.62
C LYS A 31 -4.54 67.36 39.57
N ASN A 32 -5.08 66.63 38.58
CA ASN A 32 -5.93 67.22 37.56
C ASN A 32 -7.29 67.65 38.15
N ALA A 33 -7.76 68.84 37.77
CA ALA A 33 -9.06 69.36 38.18
C ALA A 33 -10.24 68.47 37.76
N SER A 34 -10.08 67.64 36.72
CA SER A 34 -11.07 66.68 36.23
C SER A 34 -10.96 65.28 36.88
N TYR A 35 -10.12 65.11 37.90
CA TYR A 35 -9.93 63.82 38.56
C TYR A 35 -11.20 63.36 39.30
N ASP A 36 -11.77 62.23 38.86
CA ASP A 36 -12.76 61.48 39.62
C ASP A 36 -12.21 60.08 39.97
N ALA A 37 -12.16 59.78 41.26
CA ALA A 37 -11.59 58.55 41.78
C ALA A 37 -12.36 57.30 41.31
N ASN A 38 -13.68 57.39 41.21
CA ASN A 38 -14.51 56.26 40.79
C ASN A 38 -14.38 56.01 39.29
N PHE A 39 -14.44 57.05 38.47
CA PHE A 39 -14.20 57.00 37.03
C PHE A 39 -12.80 56.45 36.72
N CYS A 40 -11.76 57.01 37.34
CA CYS A 40 -10.38 56.57 37.10
C CYS A 40 -10.18 55.10 37.49
N LYS A 41 -10.76 54.67 38.62
CA LYS A 41 -10.67 53.28 39.07
C LYS A 41 -11.41 52.32 38.13
N SER A 42 -12.63 52.67 37.71
CA SER A 42 -13.41 51.87 36.77
C SER A 42 -12.73 51.77 35.41
N ARG A 43 -12.22 52.90 34.91
CA ARG A 43 -11.51 52.95 33.62
C ARG A 43 -10.20 52.18 33.65
N LEU A 44 -9.41 52.31 34.71
CA LEU A 44 -8.19 51.51 34.87
C LEU A 44 -8.49 50.01 34.97
N THR A 45 -9.58 49.63 35.63
CA THR A 45 -10.02 48.23 35.71
C THR A 45 -10.36 47.69 34.33
N PHE A 46 -11.06 48.50 33.50
CA PHE A 46 -11.38 48.15 32.12
C PHE A 46 -10.12 47.96 31.26
N ILE A 47 -9.18 48.92 31.29
CA ILE A 47 -7.90 48.84 30.55
C ILE A 47 -7.12 47.58 30.93
N ILE A 48 -7.05 47.25 32.23
CA ILE A 48 -6.37 46.05 32.70
C ILE A 48 -7.07 44.77 32.21
N SER A 49 -8.41 44.76 32.16
CA SER A 49 -9.17 43.60 31.68
C SER A 49 -9.03 43.39 30.17
N GLU A 50 -9.04 44.47 29.39
CA GLU A 50 -8.87 44.46 27.93
C GLU A 50 -7.48 43.91 27.56
N ARG A 51 -6.42 44.44 28.17
CA ARG A 51 -5.05 43.94 27.96
C ARG A 51 -4.91 42.45 28.29
N LYS A 52 -5.52 41.99 29.39
CA LYS A 52 -5.50 40.56 29.75
C LYS A 52 -6.23 39.70 28.72
N SER A 53 -7.35 40.18 28.17
CA SER A 53 -8.11 39.46 27.14
C SER A 53 -7.35 39.35 25.81
N GLU A 54 -6.63 40.40 25.42
CA GLU A 54 -5.79 40.40 24.23
C GLU A 54 -4.59 39.45 24.39
N GLU A 55 -3.92 39.47 25.55
CA GLU A 55 -2.83 38.55 25.88
C GLU A 55 -3.30 37.08 25.85
N THR A 56 -4.53 36.80 26.30
CA THR A 56 -5.09 35.44 26.21
C THR A 56 -5.41 35.04 24.77
N LEU A 57 -5.98 35.94 23.97
CA LEU A 57 -6.27 35.66 22.56
C LEU A 57 -5.00 35.38 21.76
N GLN A 58 -3.96 36.18 21.97
CA GLN A 58 -2.65 35.96 21.31
C GLN A 58 -2.00 34.64 21.72
N ARG A 59 -2.14 34.23 22.99
CA ARG A 59 -1.65 32.93 23.46
C ARG A 59 -2.44 31.78 22.82
N ASP A 60 -3.76 31.89 22.77
CA ASP A 60 -4.62 30.88 22.17
C ASP A 60 -4.38 30.75 20.65
N GLU A 61 -4.15 31.86 19.95
CA GLU A 61 -3.78 31.86 18.52
C GLU A 61 -2.42 31.21 18.29
N LEU A 62 -1.43 31.54 19.12
CA LEU A 62 -0.08 30.98 18.99
C LEU A 62 -0.03 29.49 19.37
N GLU A 63 -0.87 29.07 20.31
CA GLU A 63 -1.06 27.65 20.67
C GLU A 63 -1.81 26.89 19.58
N LYS A 64 -2.84 27.51 18.97
CA LYS A 64 -3.51 26.96 17.77
C LYS A 64 -2.52 26.82 16.61
N GLU A 65 -1.73 27.83 16.29
CA GLU A 65 -0.74 27.76 15.20
C GLU A 65 0.29 26.65 15.46
N ARG A 66 0.81 26.53 16.69
CA ARG A 66 1.69 25.43 17.10
C ARG A 66 1.01 24.06 16.97
N SER A 67 -0.28 23.97 17.30
CA SER A 67 -1.03 22.71 17.15
C SER A 67 -1.20 22.32 15.68
N PHE A 68 -1.49 23.28 14.79
CA PHE A 68 -1.62 23.05 13.35
C PHE A 68 -0.28 22.65 12.70
N GLU A 69 0.85 23.25 13.12
CA GLU A 69 2.18 22.88 12.62
C GLU A 69 2.59 21.44 13.03
N LEU A 70 2.20 20.99 14.24
CA LEU A 70 2.49 19.64 14.73
C LEU A 70 1.56 18.57 14.12
N GLU A 71 0.37 18.94 13.65
CA GLU A 71 -0.61 18.00 13.11
C GLU A 71 -0.37 17.67 11.63
N LYS A 72 0.18 18.61 10.86
CA LYS A 72 0.66 18.39 9.47
C LYS A 72 1.57 17.16 9.31
N PRO A 73 2.65 17.00 10.10
CA PRO A 73 3.54 15.84 9.96
C PRO A 73 2.93 14.56 10.53
N LYS A 74 2.00 14.62 11.49
CA LYS A 74 1.31 13.43 12.02
C LYS A 74 0.42 12.77 10.98
N ILE A 75 -0.40 13.55 10.27
CA ILE A 75 -1.28 13.03 9.21
C ILE A 75 -0.45 12.43 8.07
N GLN A 76 0.68 13.05 7.74
CA GLN A 76 1.58 12.53 6.70
C GLN A 76 2.29 11.25 7.16
N ALA A 77 2.71 11.15 8.43
CA ALA A 77 3.34 9.95 9.00
C ALA A 77 2.34 8.79 9.22
N GLU A 78 1.09 9.06 9.60
CA GLU A 78 0.04 8.05 9.79
C GLU A 78 -0.49 7.51 8.45
N GLN A 79 -0.65 8.36 7.43
CA GLN A 79 -0.98 7.91 6.07
C GLN A 79 0.17 7.11 5.42
N SER A 80 1.42 7.43 5.76
CA SER A 80 2.61 6.70 5.27
C SER A 80 2.85 5.38 6.01
N SER A 81 2.58 5.29 7.32
CA SER A 81 3.00 4.14 8.13
C SER A 81 2.04 2.94 8.07
N VAL A 82 0.74 3.16 7.84
CA VAL A 82 -0.25 2.05 7.83
C VAL A 82 -0.63 1.61 6.41
N GLY A 83 -0.57 2.51 5.42
CA GLY A 83 -0.86 2.20 4.01
C GLY A 83 0.35 1.84 3.15
N SER A 84 1.53 2.42 3.43
CA SER A 84 2.70 2.28 2.56
C SER A 84 3.46 0.97 2.76
N ILE A 85 3.44 0.38 3.95
CA ILE A 85 4.18 -0.87 4.22
C ILE A 85 3.50 -2.05 3.50
N LYS A 86 2.16 -2.15 3.57
CA LYS A 86 1.39 -3.17 2.82
C LYS A 86 1.48 -2.98 1.31
N SER A 87 1.37 -1.73 0.85
CA SER A 87 1.44 -1.37 -0.57
C SER A 87 2.84 -1.61 -1.16
N SER A 88 3.91 -1.23 -0.46
CA SER A 88 5.27 -1.38 -0.96
C SER A 88 5.72 -2.84 -0.98
N GLU A 89 5.35 -3.67 -0.01
CA GLU A 89 5.65 -5.11 -0.03
C GLU A 89 4.82 -5.83 -1.10
N GLU A 90 3.51 -5.56 -1.23
CA GLU A 90 2.69 -6.14 -2.30
C GLU A 90 3.12 -5.70 -3.70
N ILE A 91 3.45 -4.43 -3.90
CA ILE A 91 3.91 -3.91 -5.20
C ILE A 91 5.30 -4.46 -5.54
N CYS A 92 6.20 -4.57 -4.56
CA CYS A 92 7.53 -5.14 -4.76
C CYS A 92 7.46 -6.64 -5.09
N LEU A 93 6.64 -7.41 -4.36
CA LEU A 93 6.38 -8.83 -4.66
C LEU A 93 5.75 -9.02 -6.04
N ARG A 94 4.88 -8.09 -6.49
CA ARG A 94 4.23 -8.19 -7.80
C ARG A 94 5.21 -8.16 -8.96
N PHE A 95 6.14 -7.21 -8.96
CA PHE A 95 7.10 -7.04 -10.06
C PHE A 95 8.16 -8.14 -10.08
N ASP A 96 8.60 -8.61 -8.91
CA ASP A 96 9.63 -9.65 -8.84
C ASP A 96 9.06 -11.01 -9.28
N LEU A 97 7.85 -11.35 -8.83
CA LEU A 97 7.25 -12.65 -9.13
C LEU A 97 6.93 -12.84 -10.62
N GLN A 98 6.42 -11.82 -11.31
CA GLN A 98 6.15 -11.91 -12.75
C GLN A 98 7.41 -12.13 -13.59
N ARG A 99 8.57 -11.62 -13.15
CA ARG A 99 9.86 -11.87 -13.79
C ARG A 99 10.44 -13.24 -13.44
N MET A 100 10.05 -13.82 -12.32
CA MET A 100 10.53 -15.12 -11.84
C MET A 100 9.69 -16.30 -12.33
N LEU A 101 8.42 -16.09 -12.66
CA LEU A 101 7.58 -17.15 -13.20
C LEU A 101 8.02 -17.52 -14.62
N PRO A 102 8.06 -18.83 -14.95
CA PRO A 102 8.29 -19.24 -16.32
C PRO A 102 7.17 -18.72 -17.22
N GLN A 103 7.50 -18.44 -18.48
CA GLN A 103 6.51 -18.15 -19.50
C GLN A 103 5.91 -19.46 -20.03
N PHE A 104 4.59 -19.51 -20.20
CA PHE A 104 3.94 -20.70 -20.76
C PHE A 104 4.21 -20.83 -22.27
N GLU A 105 4.67 -21.99 -22.70
CA GLU A 105 4.85 -22.35 -24.10
C GLU A 105 3.50 -22.74 -24.73
N LYS A 106 3.20 -22.26 -25.95
CA LYS A 106 1.88 -22.45 -26.61
C LYS A 106 1.37 -23.89 -26.65
N ASP A 107 2.27 -24.85 -26.85
CA ASP A 107 1.98 -26.29 -26.88
C ASP A 107 2.60 -27.05 -25.70
N GLY A 108 2.99 -26.33 -24.66
CA GLY A 108 3.70 -26.86 -23.49
C GLY A 108 2.83 -27.77 -22.62
N ASP A 109 3.52 -28.45 -21.71
CA ASP A 109 2.90 -29.25 -20.66
C ASP A 109 2.30 -28.33 -19.59
N MET A 110 0.97 -28.18 -19.61
CA MET A 110 0.24 -27.34 -18.65
C MET A 110 0.36 -27.88 -17.21
N THR A 111 0.45 -29.20 -17.03
CA THR A 111 0.62 -29.82 -15.70
C THR A 111 1.97 -29.43 -15.10
N LEU A 112 3.03 -29.53 -15.90
CA LEU A 112 4.38 -29.11 -15.50
C LEU A 112 4.43 -27.61 -15.19
N TYR A 113 3.81 -26.79 -16.03
CA TYR A 113 3.75 -25.35 -15.85
C TYR A 113 3.08 -24.96 -14.53
N LEU A 114 1.90 -25.51 -14.24
CA LEU A 114 1.16 -25.22 -13.01
C LEU A 114 1.92 -25.69 -11.77
N THR A 115 2.59 -26.84 -11.86
CA THR A 115 3.44 -27.37 -10.78
C THR A 115 4.62 -26.45 -10.48
N LEU A 116 5.26 -25.90 -11.53
CA LEU A 116 6.35 -24.93 -11.38
C LEU A 116 5.85 -23.63 -10.73
N CYS A 117 4.72 -23.09 -11.19
CA CYS A 117 4.10 -21.90 -10.60
C CYS A 117 3.80 -22.11 -9.11
N GLU A 118 3.14 -23.23 -8.76
CA GLU A 118 2.81 -23.55 -7.37
C GLU A 118 4.06 -23.66 -6.48
N ARG A 119 5.12 -24.32 -6.97
CA ARG A 119 6.40 -24.39 -6.25
C ARG A 119 6.99 -23.01 -6.03
N GLN A 120 6.95 -22.15 -7.05
CA GLN A 120 7.47 -20.80 -6.96
C GLN A 120 6.69 -19.94 -5.96
N PHE A 121 5.36 -20.05 -5.97
CA PHE A 121 4.49 -19.38 -4.99
C PHE A 121 4.78 -19.83 -3.56
N LYS A 122 5.01 -21.13 -3.35
CA LYS A 122 5.39 -21.67 -2.03
C LYS A 122 6.77 -21.20 -1.58
N ILE A 123 7.78 -21.21 -2.47
CA ILE A 123 9.14 -20.76 -2.17
C ILE A 123 9.13 -19.28 -1.76
N LEU A 124 8.36 -18.46 -2.47
CA LEU A 124 8.25 -17.03 -2.23
C LEU A 124 7.20 -16.66 -1.19
N LYS A 125 6.55 -17.65 -0.57
CA LYS A 125 5.50 -17.47 0.45
C LYS A 125 4.41 -16.49 0.03
N VAL A 126 4.01 -16.58 -1.24
CA VAL A 126 2.95 -15.73 -1.80
C VAL A 126 1.64 -16.04 -1.08
N PRO A 127 0.86 -15.03 -0.66
CA PRO A 127 -0.48 -15.23 -0.10
C PRO A 127 -1.38 -16.03 -1.06
N PRO A 128 -2.06 -17.12 -0.62
CA PRO A 128 -2.86 -17.99 -1.50
C PRO A 128 -3.93 -17.27 -2.33
N ASP A 129 -4.51 -16.20 -1.78
CA ASP A 129 -5.49 -15.33 -2.44
C ASP A 129 -4.93 -14.59 -3.67
N LEU A 130 -3.61 -14.42 -3.73
CA LEU A 130 -2.94 -13.79 -4.88
C LEU A 130 -2.47 -14.79 -5.94
N TRP A 131 -2.49 -16.10 -5.67
CA TRP A 131 -1.91 -17.11 -6.58
C TRP A 131 -2.57 -17.09 -7.96
N VAL A 132 -3.89 -17.02 -8.02
CA VAL A 132 -4.60 -16.98 -9.30
C VAL A 132 -4.30 -15.69 -10.05
N THR A 133 -4.28 -14.55 -9.37
CA THR A 133 -3.94 -13.25 -9.98
C THR A 133 -2.58 -13.30 -10.66
N TYR A 134 -1.59 -13.87 -10.00
CA TYR A 134 -0.25 -14.05 -10.57
C TYR A 134 -0.21 -15.04 -11.71
N LEU A 135 -0.89 -16.19 -11.57
CA LEU A 135 -1.00 -17.18 -12.62
C LEU A 135 -1.63 -16.61 -13.90
N ILE A 136 -2.72 -15.84 -13.79
CA ILE A 136 -3.36 -15.21 -14.95
C ILE A 136 -2.40 -14.25 -15.63
N SER A 137 -1.60 -13.52 -14.86
CA SER A 137 -0.64 -12.55 -15.41
C SER A 137 0.56 -13.17 -16.11
N SER A 138 0.92 -14.42 -15.78
CA SER A 138 2.02 -15.15 -16.44
C SER A 138 1.58 -15.95 -17.66
N LEU A 139 0.27 -16.14 -17.84
CA LEU A 139 -0.31 -16.87 -18.97
C LEU A 139 -0.49 -15.97 -20.21
N PRO A 140 -0.32 -16.52 -21.42
CA PRO A 140 -0.73 -15.87 -22.66
C PRO A 140 -2.18 -15.36 -22.62
N ALA A 141 -2.44 -14.23 -23.28
CA ALA A 141 -3.74 -13.56 -23.27
C ALA A 141 -4.88 -14.47 -23.76
N GLU A 142 -4.62 -15.39 -24.69
CA GLU A 142 -5.57 -16.40 -25.16
C GLU A 142 -6.11 -17.25 -24.00
N ILE A 143 -5.25 -17.65 -23.07
CA ILE A 143 -5.60 -18.50 -21.93
C ILE A 143 -6.30 -17.68 -20.86
N GLY A 144 -5.81 -16.45 -20.60
CA GLY A 144 -6.48 -15.51 -19.70
C GLY A 144 -7.94 -15.25 -20.10
N ARG A 145 -8.23 -15.13 -21.41
CA ARG A 145 -9.61 -15.00 -21.93
C ARG A 145 -10.49 -16.22 -21.66
N LEU A 146 -9.92 -17.42 -21.53
CA LEU A 146 -10.69 -18.62 -21.16
C LEU A 146 -11.11 -18.55 -19.69
N LEU A 147 -10.20 -18.12 -18.82
CA LEU A 147 -10.45 -17.97 -17.39
C LEU A 147 -11.46 -16.85 -17.09
N ALA A 148 -11.50 -15.79 -17.90
CA ALA A 148 -12.50 -14.72 -17.78
C ALA A 148 -13.96 -15.17 -17.97
N ARG A 149 -14.21 -16.40 -18.44
CA ARG A 149 -15.56 -16.97 -18.61
C ARG A 149 -16.01 -17.79 -17.40
N GLU A 150 -15.10 -18.06 -16.47
CA GLU A 150 -15.40 -18.80 -15.25
C GLU A 150 -16.06 -17.87 -14.22
N PRO A 151 -16.90 -18.39 -13.31
CA PRO A 151 -17.65 -17.55 -12.38
C PRO A 151 -16.72 -16.89 -11.35
N ASP A 152 -16.99 -15.62 -11.01
CA ASP A 152 -16.23 -14.83 -10.04
C ASP A 152 -16.13 -15.53 -8.67
N THR A 153 -17.13 -16.32 -8.28
CA THR A 153 -17.12 -17.06 -7.01
C THR A 153 -16.08 -18.18 -6.96
N LYS A 154 -15.63 -18.69 -8.11
CA LYS A 154 -14.69 -19.83 -8.20
C LYS A 154 -13.33 -19.44 -8.77
N ILE A 155 -13.23 -18.33 -9.49
CA ILE A 155 -11.98 -17.93 -10.13
C ILE A 155 -10.87 -17.68 -9.10
N HIS A 156 -11.20 -17.32 -7.86
CA HIS A 156 -10.22 -17.14 -6.79
C HIS A 156 -9.67 -18.45 -6.20
N ASP A 157 -10.29 -19.59 -6.50
CA ASP A 157 -9.81 -20.91 -6.04
C ASP A 157 -8.77 -21.46 -7.03
N PHE A 158 -7.53 -21.55 -6.57
CA PHE A 158 -6.41 -22.04 -7.36
C PHE A 158 -6.58 -23.50 -7.81
N GLU A 159 -7.15 -24.38 -6.98
CA GLU A 159 -7.38 -25.78 -7.35
C GLU A 159 -8.47 -25.88 -8.41
N TYR A 160 -9.54 -25.07 -8.29
CA TYR A 160 -10.53 -24.96 -9.35
C TYR A 160 -9.89 -24.51 -10.67
N VAL A 161 -9.10 -23.44 -10.65
CA VAL A 161 -8.43 -22.90 -11.85
C VAL A 161 -7.49 -23.93 -12.48
N LYS A 162 -6.73 -24.69 -11.67
CA LYS A 162 -5.91 -25.80 -12.16
C LYS A 162 -6.76 -26.83 -12.91
N THR A 163 -7.87 -27.29 -12.33
CA THR A 163 -8.71 -28.30 -12.98
C THR A 163 -9.27 -27.81 -14.30
N VAL A 164 -9.72 -26.55 -14.37
CA VAL A 164 -10.20 -25.92 -15.61
C VAL A 164 -9.10 -25.89 -16.65
N LEU A 165 -7.90 -25.43 -16.30
CA LEU A 165 -6.77 -25.37 -17.24
C LEU A 165 -6.37 -26.76 -17.74
N LEU A 166 -6.26 -27.76 -16.86
CA LEU A 166 -5.92 -29.13 -17.26
C LEU A 166 -6.96 -29.73 -18.21
N GLN A 167 -8.26 -29.53 -17.92
CA GLN A 167 -9.36 -29.99 -18.78
C GLN A 167 -9.35 -29.30 -20.15
N ARG A 168 -9.13 -27.98 -20.19
CA ARG A 168 -9.11 -27.20 -21.45
C ARG A 168 -7.95 -27.58 -22.34
N PHE A 169 -6.78 -27.84 -21.75
CA PHE A 169 -5.59 -28.27 -22.48
C PHE A 169 -5.62 -29.76 -22.84
N LYS A 170 -6.65 -30.49 -22.40
CA LYS A 170 -6.82 -31.92 -22.62
C LYS A 170 -5.55 -32.68 -22.25
N MET A 171 -4.98 -32.39 -21.07
CA MET A 171 -3.84 -33.13 -20.54
C MET A 171 -4.28 -34.57 -20.29
N ASN A 172 -4.06 -35.42 -21.29
CA ASN A 172 -4.44 -36.82 -21.33
C ASN A 172 -3.35 -37.61 -22.06
N ALA A 173 -3.51 -38.93 -22.10
CA ALA A 173 -2.60 -39.85 -22.78
C ALA A 173 -2.19 -39.37 -24.19
N GLU A 174 -3.16 -38.94 -25.02
CA GLU A 174 -2.90 -38.50 -26.39
C GLU A 174 -2.07 -37.20 -26.45
N LYS A 175 -2.33 -36.26 -25.54
CA LYS A 175 -1.52 -35.03 -25.44
C LYS A 175 -0.08 -35.35 -25.05
N TYR A 176 0.16 -36.25 -24.09
CA TYR A 176 1.51 -36.67 -23.72
C TYR A 176 2.22 -37.45 -24.84
N ARG A 177 1.49 -38.27 -25.60
CA ARG A 177 2.02 -38.91 -26.83
C ARG A 177 2.51 -37.86 -27.84
N ILE A 178 1.69 -36.84 -28.11
CA ILE A 178 2.04 -35.75 -29.03
C ILE A 178 3.28 -34.99 -28.51
N LEU A 179 3.31 -34.64 -27.22
CA LEU A 179 4.46 -33.99 -26.57
C LEU A 179 5.72 -34.84 -26.72
N PHE A 180 5.65 -36.14 -26.46
CA PHE A 180 6.76 -37.07 -26.65
C PHE A 180 7.25 -37.12 -28.09
N SER A 181 6.35 -37.32 -29.07
CA SER A 181 6.72 -37.48 -30.48
C SER A 181 7.26 -36.20 -31.12
N GLN A 182 6.76 -35.03 -30.71
CA GLN A 182 7.13 -33.75 -31.31
C GLN A 182 8.30 -33.05 -30.60
N ARG A 183 8.70 -33.52 -29.40
CA ARG A 183 9.78 -32.89 -28.64
C ARG A 183 11.10 -32.96 -29.39
N LYS A 184 11.71 -31.79 -29.60
CA LYS A 184 13.05 -31.65 -30.16
C LYS A 184 14.04 -31.30 -29.05
N LYS A 185 15.29 -31.75 -29.23
CA LYS A 185 16.38 -31.36 -28.34
C LYS A 185 16.61 -29.85 -28.51
N VAL A 186 16.60 -29.14 -27.40
CA VAL A 186 16.98 -27.73 -27.35
C VAL A 186 18.51 -27.65 -27.54
N PRO A 187 19.05 -26.77 -28.40
CA PRO A 187 20.49 -26.73 -28.68
C PRO A 187 21.34 -26.63 -27.40
N GLU A 188 20.88 -25.85 -26.43
CA GLU A 188 21.54 -25.53 -25.17
C GLU A 188 21.49 -26.67 -24.13
N SER A 189 20.61 -27.68 -24.31
CA SER A 189 20.47 -28.78 -23.33
C SER A 189 21.45 -29.93 -23.58
N THR A 190 21.73 -30.77 -22.58
CA THR A 190 22.46 -32.02 -22.83
C THR A 190 21.53 -33.09 -23.42
N TRP A 191 22.12 -34.16 -23.96
CA TRP A 191 21.36 -35.35 -24.37
C TRP A 191 20.71 -36.07 -23.18
N LYS A 192 21.32 -36.00 -21.99
CA LYS A 192 20.74 -36.57 -20.77
C LYS A 192 19.47 -35.81 -20.36
N ASP A 193 19.51 -34.48 -20.40
CA ASP A 193 18.34 -33.64 -20.09
C ASP A 193 17.20 -33.92 -21.08
N PHE A 194 17.54 -34.06 -22.37
CA PHE A 194 16.56 -34.39 -23.41
C PHE A 194 15.92 -35.76 -23.18
N ALA A 195 16.72 -36.79 -22.87
CA ALA A 195 16.22 -38.12 -22.57
C ALA A 195 15.32 -38.13 -21.32
N PHE A 196 15.68 -37.37 -20.28
CA PHE A 196 14.87 -37.23 -19.07
C PHE A 196 13.50 -36.59 -19.36
N VAL A 197 13.46 -35.54 -20.17
CA VAL A 197 12.19 -34.91 -20.60
C VAL A 197 11.32 -35.90 -21.37
N LEU A 198 11.90 -36.63 -22.33
CA LEU A 198 11.17 -37.67 -23.08
C LEU A 198 10.65 -38.77 -22.16
N GLN A 199 11.46 -39.23 -21.21
CA GLN A 199 11.06 -40.24 -20.23
C GLN A 199 9.88 -39.73 -19.38
N THR A 200 9.89 -38.45 -18.99
CA THR A 200 8.81 -37.85 -18.22
C THR A 200 7.49 -37.88 -19.01
N TYR A 201 7.50 -37.44 -20.27
CA TYR A 201 6.29 -37.50 -21.10
C TYR A 201 5.82 -38.92 -21.37
N PHE A 202 6.75 -39.85 -21.59
CA PHE A 202 6.40 -41.25 -21.78
C PHE A 202 5.76 -41.85 -20.52
N GLN A 203 6.30 -41.56 -19.35
CA GLN A 203 5.72 -42.02 -18.08
C GLN A 203 4.33 -41.42 -17.86
N SER A 204 4.16 -40.11 -18.05
CA SER A 204 2.85 -39.47 -17.95
C SER A 204 1.84 -40.03 -18.96
N TRP A 205 2.28 -40.42 -20.15
CA TRP A 205 1.43 -41.11 -21.12
C TRP A 205 0.99 -42.48 -20.63
N LEU A 206 1.90 -43.28 -20.07
CA LEU A 206 1.56 -44.59 -19.50
C LEU A 206 0.63 -44.49 -18.29
N ASP A 207 0.89 -43.52 -17.41
CA ASP A 207 0.12 -43.28 -16.20
C ASP A 207 -1.35 -42.94 -16.55
N GLU A 208 -1.57 -42.06 -17.54
CA GLU A 208 -2.91 -41.72 -18.04
C GLU A 208 -3.63 -42.90 -18.72
N LEU A 209 -2.90 -43.88 -19.25
CA LEU A 209 -3.46 -45.11 -19.81
C LEU A 209 -3.61 -46.24 -18.78
N GLU A 210 -3.19 -45.99 -17.53
CA GLU A 210 -3.09 -46.95 -16.44
C GLU A 210 -2.24 -48.19 -16.80
N ILE A 211 -1.25 -48.02 -17.68
CA ILE A 211 -0.36 -49.11 -18.13
C ILE A 211 0.75 -49.30 -17.11
N LYS A 212 0.87 -50.51 -16.54
CA LYS A 212 1.85 -50.82 -15.50
C LYS A 212 2.93 -51.78 -15.97
N THR A 213 2.73 -52.43 -17.11
CA THR A 213 3.64 -53.47 -17.61
C THR A 213 4.10 -53.18 -19.04
N LEU A 214 5.30 -53.67 -19.37
CA LEU A 214 5.83 -53.60 -20.73
C LEU A 214 4.95 -54.37 -21.73
N GLU A 215 4.35 -55.49 -21.31
CA GLU A 215 3.43 -56.27 -22.14
C GLU A 215 2.16 -55.50 -22.51
N GLU A 216 1.59 -54.76 -21.56
CA GLU A 216 0.44 -53.89 -21.83
C GLU A 216 0.81 -52.74 -22.77
N ALA A 217 1.99 -52.14 -22.58
CA ALA A 217 2.50 -51.09 -23.47
C ALA A 217 2.67 -51.63 -24.90
N CYS A 218 3.28 -52.81 -25.07
CA CYS A 218 3.47 -53.46 -26.36
C CYS A 218 2.16 -53.83 -27.07
N LYS A 219 1.04 -53.97 -26.36
CA LYS A 219 -0.27 -54.29 -26.97
C LYS A 219 -1.12 -53.06 -27.30
N ARG A 220 -0.92 -51.97 -26.55
CA ARG A 220 -1.80 -50.78 -26.60
C ARG A 220 -1.16 -49.58 -27.29
N ILE A 221 0.16 -49.56 -27.43
CA ILE A 221 0.94 -48.41 -27.92
C ILE A 221 1.72 -48.75 -29.19
N PHE A 222 2.29 -49.95 -29.26
CA PHE A 222 3.06 -50.46 -30.39
C PHE A 222 2.22 -51.46 -31.21
#